data_AF-A0A1Q3AAJ8-F1
#
_entry.id   AF-A0A1Q3AAJ8-F1
#
_cell.length_a   1.000
_cell.length_b   1.000
_cell.length_c   1.000
_cell.angle_alpha   90.00
_cell.angle_beta   90.00
_cell.angle_gamma   90.00
#
_symmetry.space_group_name_H-M   'P 1'
#
loop_
_entity.id
_entity.type
_entity.pdbx_description
1 polymer ?
#
loop_
_entity_poly.entity_id
_entity_poly.type
_entity_poly.pdbx_seq_one_letter_code
_entity_poly.pdbx_strand_id
1 'polypeptide(L)'
;MSVISDESEKDLEKCVQKFEEEEIELPEDSSVGQLTYFLAPYVFEKKWISDIIASLSVAYISSFVRLVYFSLRDFYDNPYELKVLDVFSPLWMIIHYFLCFTFSFWNFIDNRKNVDIEKKVLQKLLKEVAEMDLMGDPLAWQRIASRVNHFSEETGYRYSLFCSGEHCMHFFVREIVKPIECQTYDIRCYQEGSTVVNFWKNPPNKALTERALANYNKCVESFGKLSHTAEKDEFRDGIFEKFHSIFKTSLFYLVIIELGSFMIMMLTFIISMISCAIFNSFATPQ
;
A
#
# COMPACT_ATOMS: atom_id res chain seq x y z
N MET A 1 21.28 75.46 26.40
CA MET A 1 20.70 74.74 25.24
C MET A 1 21.67 73.62 24.93
N SER A 2 21.51 72.43 25.54
CA SER A 2 20.59 71.34 25.13
C SER A 2 20.80 71.01 23.65
N VAL A 3 21.10 69.78 23.24
CA VAL A 3 20.52 68.50 23.66
C VAL A 3 21.57 67.41 23.41
N ILE A 4 21.87 66.60 24.42
CA ILE A 4 22.42 65.25 24.22
C ILE A 4 21.21 64.41 23.83
N SER A 5 21.11 64.01 22.56
CA SER A 5 20.06 63.11 22.11
C SER A 5 20.47 61.69 22.46
N ASP A 6 19.89 61.17 23.54
CA ASP A 6 19.78 59.74 23.80
C ASP A 6 19.03 59.11 22.62
N GLU A 7 19.77 58.45 21.73
CA GLU A 7 19.25 57.73 20.58
C GLU A 7 19.41 56.22 20.79
N SER A 8 19.15 55.75 22.02
CA SER A 8 19.20 54.32 22.37
C SER A 8 17.82 53.65 22.49
N GLU A 9 16.75 54.34 22.09
CA GLU A 9 15.37 53.86 22.25
C GLU A 9 14.62 53.69 20.91
N LYS A 10 15.22 52.98 19.94
CA LYS A 10 14.55 52.27 18.83
C LYS A 10 15.49 51.15 18.40
N ASP A 11 15.18 49.87 18.62
CA ASP A 11 14.60 49.05 17.55
C ASP A 11 14.19 47.65 18.06
N LEU A 12 13.74 47.54 19.32
CA LEU A 12 13.19 46.28 19.86
C LEU A 12 11.83 45.88 19.25
N GLU A 13 11.22 46.75 18.43
CA GLU A 13 9.95 46.48 17.74
C GLU A 13 10.12 45.79 16.36
N LYS A 14 11.35 45.52 15.91
CA LYS A 14 11.63 44.89 14.60
C LYS A 14 11.96 43.39 14.67
N CYS A 15 11.54 42.71 15.74
CA CYS A 15 11.56 41.25 15.83
C CYS A 15 10.15 40.66 15.97
N VAL A 16 9.14 41.30 15.37
CA VAL A 16 7.97 40.52 14.92
C VAL A 16 8.46 39.70 13.74
N GLN A 17 8.95 38.50 14.04
CA GLN A 17 9.07 37.41 13.08
C GLN A 17 7.70 37.33 12.40
N LYS A 18 7.59 37.87 11.18
CA LYS A 18 6.53 37.46 10.27
C LYS A 18 6.73 35.96 10.15
N PHE A 19 5.87 35.18 10.80
CA PHE A 19 5.60 33.83 10.35
C PHE A 19 5.16 34.02 8.90
N GLU A 20 6.09 33.89 7.95
CA GLU A 20 5.72 33.52 6.59
C GLU A 20 4.83 32.30 6.79
N GLU A 21 3.56 32.42 6.41
CA GLU A 21 2.66 31.28 6.34
C GLU A 21 3.34 30.29 5.40
N GLU A 22 4.05 29.32 5.98
CA GLU A 22 4.61 28.19 5.26
C GLU A 22 3.45 27.61 4.46
N GLU A 23 3.50 27.75 3.14
CA GLU A 23 2.42 27.29 2.26
C GLU A 23 2.35 25.77 2.40
N ILE A 24 1.34 25.32 3.14
CA ILE A 24 1.18 23.91 3.47
C ILE A 24 0.58 23.23 2.25
N GLU A 25 1.42 22.70 1.37
CA GLU A 25 0.95 21.86 0.27
C GLU A 25 0.93 20.39 0.73
N LEU A 26 -0.26 19.79 0.70
CA LEU A 26 -0.48 18.37 0.95
C LEU A 26 -1.19 17.72 -0.24
N PRO A 27 -1.01 16.41 -0.47
CA PRO A 27 -1.67 15.72 -1.56
C PRO A 27 -3.21 15.80 -1.52
N GLU A 28 -3.81 15.93 -0.34
CA GLU A 28 -5.26 16.05 -0.18
C GLU A 28 -5.84 17.32 -0.83
N ASP A 29 -5.03 18.39 -0.98
CA ASP A 29 -5.48 19.71 -1.43
C ASP A 29 -5.85 19.74 -2.93
N SER A 30 -5.51 18.68 -3.68
CA SER A 30 -5.91 18.55 -5.08
C SER A 30 -6.26 17.11 -5.47
N SER A 31 -7.19 16.94 -6.41
CA SER A 31 -7.54 15.62 -6.96
C SER A 31 -6.33 14.93 -7.62
N VAL A 32 -5.47 15.71 -8.28
CA VAL A 32 -4.22 15.22 -8.87
C VAL A 32 -3.24 14.78 -7.78
N GLY A 33 -3.13 15.53 -6.69
CA GLY A 33 -2.32 15.18 -5.52
C GLY A 33 -2.78 13.87 -4.89
N GLN A 34 -4.07 13.70 -4.66
CA GLN A 34 -4.66 12.48 -4.10
C GLN A 34 -4.38 11.25 -4.99
N LEU A 35 -4.57 11.39 -6.30
CA LEU A 35 -4.30 10.31 -7.25
C LEU A 35 -2.81 9.96 -7.28
N THR A 36 -1.95 10.97 -7.29
CA THR A 36 -0.49 10.80 -7.26
C THR A 36 -0.07 10.08 -5.99
N TYR A 37 -0.54 10.53 -4.82
CA TYR A 37 -0.28 9.89 -3.53
C TYR A 37 -0.68 8.40 -3.50
N PHE A 38 -1.81 8.08 -4.11
CA PHE A 38 -2.31 6.71 -4.15
C PHE A 38 -1.45 5.82 -5.05
N LEU A 39 -1.09 6.28 -6.25
CA LEU A 39 -0.34 5.49 -7.24
C LEU A 39 1.17 5.48 -6.99
N ALA A 40 1.71 6.48 -6.29
CA ALA A 40 3.14 6.72 -6.21
C ALA A 40 3.96 5.57 -5.59
N PRO A 41 3.57 4.93 -4.46
CA PRO A 41 4.33 3.79 -3.94
C PRO A 41 4.42 2.63 -4.94
N TYR A 42 3.31 2.32 -5.62
CA TYR A 42 3.24 1.28 -6.63
C TYR A 42 4.18 1.55 -7.81
N VAL A 43 4.23 2.81 -8.28
CA VAL A 43 5.07 3.24 -9.40
C VAL A 43 6.54 3.33 -9.01
N PHE A 44 6.86 3.97 -7.88
CA PHE A 44 8.23 4.32 -7.51
C PHE A 44 9.00 3.20 -6.81
N GLU A 45 8.33 2.30 -6.10
CA GLU A 45 8.98 1.10 -5.55
C GLU A 45 9.26 0.04 -6.63
N LYS A 46 8.90 0.31 -7.90
CA LYS A 46 9.10 -0.57 -9.06
C LYS A 46 8.46 -1.95 -8.95
N LYS A 47 7.61 -2.16 -7.94
CA LYS A 47 6.85 -3.40 -7.74
C LYS A 47 5.78 -3.59 -8.82
N TRP A 48 5.31 -2.50 -9.43
CA TRP A 48 4.31 -2.57 -10.50
C TRP A 48 4.70 -3.47 -11.68
N ILE A 49 5.98 -3.50 -12.07
CA ILE A 49 6.41 -4.35 -13.20
C ILE A 49 6.31 -5.83 -12.80
N SER A 50 6.83 -6.20 -11.64
CA SER A 50 6.74 -7.58 -11.14
C SER A 50 5.29 -7.99 -10.91
N ASP A 51 4.46 -7.09 -10.42
CA ASP A 51 3.05 -7.36 -10.13
C ASP A 51 2.24 -7.55 -11.41
N ILE A 52 2.48 -6.74 -12.44
CA ILE A 52 1.88 -6.92 -13.76
C ILE A 52 2.33 -8.26 -14.37
N ILE A 53 3.62 -8.58 -14.31
CA ILE A 53 4.13 -9.85 -14.84
C ILE A 53 3.51 -11.03 -14.09
N ALA A 54 3.44 -10.97 -12.76
CA ALA A 54 2.82 -12.01 -11.94
C ALA A 54 1.32 -12.16 -12.27
N SER A 55 0.61 -11.04 -12.40
CA SER A 55 -0.82 -11.02 -12.75
C SER A 55 -1.10 -11.65 -14.11
N LEU A 56 -0.30 -11.27 -15.11
CA LEU A 56 -0.36 -11.86 -16.44
C LEU A 56 -0.01 -13.34 -16.39
N SER A 57 1.03 -13.73 -15.64
CA SER A 57 1.44 -15.13 -15.52
C SER A 57 0.35 -16.01 -14.94
N VAL A 58 -0.36 -15.56 -13.90
CA VAL A 58 -1.51 -16.26 -13.32
C VAL A 58 -2.64 -16.39 -14.33
N ALA A 59 -2.96 -15.31 -15.07
CA ALA A 59 -3.96 -15.37 -16.13
C ALA A 59 -3.56 -16.31 -17.28
N TYR A 60 -2.27 -16.37 -17.64
CA TYR A 60 -1.76 -17.30 -18.66
C TYR A 60 -1.76 -18.75 -18.18
N ILE A 61 -1.53 -19.03 -16.90
CA ILE A 61 -1.63 -20.39 -16.33
C ILE A 61 -3.03 -20.97 -16.55
N SER A 62 -4.06 -20.17 -16.33
CA SER A 62 -5.46 -20.55 -16.58
C SER A 62 -5.75 -20.87 -18.05
N SER A 63 -4.98 -20.32 -18.99
CA SER A 63 -5.10 -20.68 -20.41
C SER A 63 -4.57 -22.09 -20.75
N PHE A 64 -3.69 -22.70 -19.93
CA PHE A 64 -3.20 -24.07 -20.17
C PHE A 64 -4.30 -25.12 -20.05
N VAL A 65 -5.32 -24.85 -19.24
CA VAL A 65 -6.53 -25.68 -19.11
C VAL A 65 -7.13 -25.90 -20.50
N ARG A 66 -7.20 -24.85 -21.32
CA ARG A 66 -7.74 -24.92 -22.68
C ARG A 66 -6.84 -25.64 -23.68
N LEU A 67 -5.53 -25.67 -23.46
CA LEU A 67 -4.58 -26.40 -24.31
C LEU A 67 -4.86 -27.91 -24.26
N VAL A 68 -5.24 -28.42 -23.08
CA VAL A 68 -5.70 -29.82 -22.91
C VAL A 68 -7.03 -30.05 -23.63
N TYR A 69 -7.98 -29.11 -23.54
CA TYR A 69 -9.25 -29.18 -24.28
C TYR A 69 -9.07 -29.23 -25.80
N PHE A 70 -8.18 -28.39 -26.36
CA PHE A 70 -7.89 -28.41 -27.79
C PHE A 70 -7.17 -29.69 -28.21
N SER A 71 -6.23 -30.17 -27.40
CA SER A 71 -5.56 -31.45 -27.65
C SER A 71 -6.56 -32.61 -27.69
N LEU A 72 -7.58 -32.57 -26.83
CA LEU A 72 -8.73 -33.48 -26.84
C LEU A 72 -9.53 -33.36 -28.14
N ARG A 73 -9.96 -32.14 -28.52
CA ARG A 73 -10.77 -31.91 -29.73
C ARG A 73 -10.04 -32.34 -31.00
N ASP A 74 -8.79 -31.93 -31.17
CA ASP A 74 -7.96 -32.24 -32.34
C ASP A 74 -7.71 -33.76 -32.47
N PHE A 75 -7.76 -34.51 -31.36
CA PHE A 75 -7.66 -35.97 -31.39
C PHE A 75 -8.94 -36.66 -31.91
N TYR A 76 -10.12 -36.05 -31.72
CA TYR A 76 -11.41 -36.64 -32.07
C TYR A 76 -12.04 -36.14 -33.38
N ASP A 77 -11.76 -34.90 -33.80
CA ASP A 77 -12.36 -34.27 -34.99
C ASP A 77 -11.42 -34.29 -36.22
N ASN A 78 -12.02 -34.32 -37.43
CA ASN A 78 -11.35 -34.14 -38.72
C ASN A 78 -10.64 -32.75 -38.75
N PRO A 79 -9.45 -32.58 -39.36
CA PRO A 79 -8.63 -31.39 -39.20
C PRO A 79 -9.20 -30.23 -40.02
N TYR A 80 -10.24 -29.57 -39.52
CA TYR A 80 -10.81 -28.37 -40.14
C TYR A 80 -10.63 -27.17 -39.21
N GLU A 81 -9.77 -26.27 -39.69
CA GLU A 81 -9.53 -24.88 -39.30
C GLU A 81 -9.89 -24.47 -37.87
N LEU A 82 -8.85 -24.44 -37.04
CA LEU A 82 -8.85 -23.83 -35.71
C LEU A 82 -9.24 -22.34 -35.81
N LYS A 83 -10.54 -22.05 -35.73
CA LYS A 83 -11.02 -20.65 -35.70
C LYS A 83 -10.54 -20.03 -34.41
N VAL A 84 -9.79 -18.93 -34.51
CA VAL A 84 -9.26 -18.16 -33.37
C VAL A 84 -10.36 -17.82 -32.33
N LEU A 85 -11.61 -17.66 -32.77
CA LEU A 85 -12.79 -17.44 -31.90
C LEU A 85 -13.12 -18.63 -30.97
N ASP A 86 -12.83 -19.88 -31.37
CA ASP A 86 -13.00 -21.04 -30.49
C ASP A 86 -11.93 -21.04 -29.37
N VAL A 87 -10.72 -20.55 -29.67
CA VAL A 87 -9.58 -20.39 -28.73
C VAL A 87 -9.80 -19.27 -27.74
N PHE A 88 -10.52 -18.22 -28.15
CA PHE A 88 -10.78 -17.03 -27.36
C PHE A 88 -12.29 -16.83 -27.15
N SER A 89 -12.93 -17.73 -26.40
CA SER A 89 -14.30 -17.48 -25.92
C SER A 89 -14.34 -16.13 -25.21
N PRO A 90 -15.21 -15.18 -25.63
CA PRO A 90 -15.30 -13.86 -25.03
C PRO A 90 -15.56 -13.92 -23.51
N LEU A 91 -16.38 -14.87 -23.06
CA LEU A 91 -16.66 -15.10 -21.63
C LEU A 91 -15.39 -15.48 -20.86
N TRP A 92 -14.54 -16.31 -21.44
CA TRP A 92 -13.29 -16.74 -20.82
C TRP A 92 -12.30 -15.58 -20.72
N MET A 93 -12.18 -14.79 -21.79
CA MET A 93 -11.36 -13.58 -21.79
C MET A 93 -11.83 -12.58 -20.74
N ILE A 94 -13.14 -12.37 -20.61
CA ILE A 94 -13.72 -11.50 -19.58
C ILE A 94 -13.34 -11.98 -18.17
N ILE A 95 -13.45 -13.27 -17.89
CA ILE A 95 -13.05 -13.86 -16.59
C ILE A 95 -11.55 -13.65 -16.34
N HIS A 96 -10.70 -13.84 -17.35
CA HIS A 96 -9.24 -13.69 -17.23
C HIS A 96 -8.80 -12.24 -17.03
N TYR A 97 -9.45 -11.30 -17.73
CA TYR A 97 -9.23 -9.88 -17.51
C TYR A 97 -9.66 -9.47 -16.10
N PHE A 98 -10.80 -9.99 -15.62
CA PHE A 98 -11.26 -9.75 -14.26
C PHE A 98 -10.29 -10.33 -13.22
N LEU A 99 -9.73 -11.51 -13.47
CA LEU A 99 -8.68 -12.14 -12.66
C LEU A 99 -7.41 -11.29 -12.59
N CYS A 100 -6.91 -10.89 -13.76
CA CYS A 100 -5.74 -10.03 -13.88
C CYS A 100 -5.95 -8.69 -13.16
N PHE A 101 -7.14 -8.10 -13.31
CA PHE A 101 -7.51 -6.87 -12.60
C PHE A 101 -7.56 -7.08 -11.08
N THR A 102 -8.26 -8.11 -10.62
CA THR A 102 -8.40 -8.45 -9.20
C THR A 102 -7.04 -8.69 -8.53
N PHE A 103 -6.16 -9.45 -9.18
CA PHE A 103 -4.82 -9.72 -8.66
C PHE A 103 -3.94 -8.45 -8.67
N SER A 104 -4.05 -7.61 -9.69
CA SER A 104 -3.33 -6.33 -9.74
C SER A 104 -3.78 -5.39 -8.60
N PHE A 105 -5.09 -5.30 -8.33
CA PHE A 105 -5.63 -4.52 -7.21
C PHE A 105 -5.21 -5.09 -5.87
N TRP A 106 -5.20 -6.42 -5.72
CA TRP A 106 -4.72 -7.07 -4.52
C TRP A 106 -3.25 -6.76 -4.24
N ASN A 107 -2.36 -6.94 -5.23
CA ASN A 107 -0.94 -6.60 -5.10
C ASN A 107 -0.73 -5.12 -4.82
N PHE A 108 -1.49 -4.25 -5.48
CA PHE A 108 -1.46 -2.82 -5.21
C PHE A 108 -1.81 -2.50 -3.74
N ILE A 109 -2.89 -3.07 -3.21
CA ILE A 109 -3.31 -2.86 -1.82
C ILE A 109 -2.28 -3.44 -0.84
N ASP A 110 -1.79 -4.65 -1.10
CA ASP A 110 -0.79 -5.31 -0.26
C ASP A 110 0.51 -4.51 -0.21
N ASN A 111 1.01 -4.06 -1.37
CA ASN A 111 2.19 -3.21 -1.45
C ASN A 111 2.00 -1.88 -0.73
N ARG A 112 0.79 -1.29 -0.78
CA ARG A 112 0.48 -0.06 -0.06
C ARG A 112 0.44 -0.27 1.45
N LYS A 113 -0.11 -1.40 1.91
CA LYS A 113 -0.16 -1.77 3.33
C LYS A 113 1.25 -2.00 3.90
N ASN A 114 2.15 -2.54 3.09
CA ASN A 114 3.51 -2.90 3.47
C ASN A 114 4.54 -1.77 3.20
N VAL A 115 4.11 -0.52 2.99
CA VAL A 115 5.04 0.62 2.91
C VAL A 115 5.56 0.92 4.31
N ASP A 116 6.69 0.33 4.69
CA ASP A 116 7.34 0.73 5.94
C ASP A 116 8.16 2.02 5.74
N ILE A 117 8.14 2.86 6.77
CA ILE A 117 8.85 4.15 6.79
C ILE A 117 10.37 3.93 6.98
N GLU A 118 11.21 4.68 6.26
CA GLU A 118 12.65 4.67 6.54
C GLU A 118 12.94 5.31 7.90
N LYS A 119 13.91 4.77 8.60
CA LYS A 119 14.41 5.22 9.90
C LYS A 119 14.66 6.73 9.94
N LYS A 120 15.28 7.32 8.91
CA LYS A 120 15.58 8.76 8.87
C LYS A 120 14.29 9.60 8.80
N VAL A 121 13.33 9.15 8.01
CA VAL A 121 12.05 9.85 7.86
C VAL A 121 11.22 9.69 9.13
N LEU A 122 11.27 8.52 9.78
CA LEU A 122 10.68 8.32 11.10
C LEU A 122 11.32 9.21 12.16
N GLN A 123 12.65 9.36 12.17
CA GLN A 123 13.34 10.31 13.05
C GLN A 123 12.87 11.75 12.82
N LYS A 124 12.71 12.16 11.55
CA LYS A 124 12.18 13.48 11.19
C LYS A 124 10.76 13.67 11.73
N LEU A 125 9.87 12.70 11.51
CA LEU A 125 8.50 12.71 12.04
C LEU A 125 8.50 12.90 13.56
N LEU A 126 9.24 12.07 14.30
CA LEU A 126 9.28 12.16 15.75
C LEU A 126 9.87 13.48 16.25
N LYS A 127 10.86 14.03 15.54
CA LYS A 127 11.43 15.34 15.87
C LYS A 127 10.40 16.46 15.69
N GLU A 128 9.70 16.50 14.55
CA GLU A 128 8.64 17.47 14.31
C GLU A 128 7.52 17.34 15.37
N VAL A 129 7.06 16.13 15.68
CA VAL A 129 6.05 15.89 16.73
C VAL A 129 6.54 16.33 18.10
N ALA A 130 7.82 16.16 18.42
CA ALA A 130 8.39 16.55 19.70
C ALA A 130 8.57 18.08 19.87
N GLU A 131 8.73 18.81 18.77
CA GLU A 131 9.06 20.24 18.76
C GLU A 131 7.84 21.13 18.44
N MET A 132 6.85 20.61 17.70
CA MET A 132 5.66 21.36 17.30
C MET A 132 4.72 21.64 18.48
N ASP A 133 4.09 22.83 18.50
CA ASP A 133 3.04 23.15 19.46
C ASP A 133 1.71 22.50 19.06
N LEU A 134 1.56 21.22 19.41
CA LEU A 134 0.33 20.46 19.14
C LEU A 134 -0.91 20.99 19.85
N MET A 135 -0.77 21.86 20.86
CA MET A 135 -1.88 22.38 21.66
C MET A 135 -2.36 23.74 21.14
N GLY A 136 -1.44 24.64 20.81
CA GLY A 136 -1.75 26.00 20.37
C GLY A 136 -1.99 26.13 18.86
N ASP A 137 -1.47 25.21 18.04
CA ASP A 137 -1.55 25.30 16.59
C ASP A 137 -2.59 24.33 15.99
N PRO A 138 -3.71 24.82 15.43
CA PRO A 138 -4.72 23.97 14.81
C PRO A 138 -4.24 23.27 13.53
N LEU A 139 -3.17 23.77 12.90
CA LEU A 139 -2.59 23.19 11.68
C LEU A 139 -1.31 22.38 11.96
N ALA A 140 -1.02 22.08 13.22
CA ALA A 140 0.23 21.44 13.63
C ALA A 140 0.50 20.14 12.85
N TRP A 141 -0.51 19.27 12.75
CA TRP A 141 -0.38 18.00 12.02
C TRP A 141 -0.23 18.18 10.51
N GLN A 142 -0.83 19.21 9.93
CA GLN A 142 -0.67 19.50 8.50
C GLN A 142 0.76 20.01 8.23
N ARG A 143 1.30 20.89 9.09
CA ARG A 143 2.69 21.34 9.02
C ARG A 143 3.68 20.19 9.20
N ILE A 144 3.44 19.31 10.19
CA ILE A 144 4.26 18.10 10.39
C ILE A 144 4.23 17.23 9.12
N ALA A 145 3.05 16.94 8.57
CA ALA A 145 2.89 16.13 7.37
C ALA A 145 3.64 16.73 6.17
N SER A 146 3.49 18.03 5.93
CA SER A 146 4.14 18.73 4.83
C SER A 146 5.67 18.72 4.96
N ARG A 147 6.20 19.05 6.15
CA ARG A 147 7.66 19.03 6.41
C ARG A 147 8.26 17.65 6.31
N VAL A 148 7.55 16.61 6.74
CA VAL A 148 8.02 15.22 6.61
C VAL A 148 7.98 14.77 5.16
N ASN A 149 6.94 15.12 4.39
CA ASN A 149 6.86 14.84 2.96
C ASN A 149 8.01 15.51 2.20
N HIS A 150 8.25 16.81 2.44
CA HIS A 150 9.34 17.55 1.82
C HIS A 150 10.71 16.92 2.15
N PHE A 151 10.94 16.58 3.42
CA PHE A 151 12.18 15.89 3.82
C PHE A 151 12.35 14.54 3.13
N SER A 152 11.26 13.77 3.01
CA SER A 152 11.23 12.48 2.33
C SER A 152 11.65 12.63 0.86
N GLU A 153 11.10 13.64 0.17
CA GLU A 153 11.44 13.98 -1.21
C GLU A 153 12.92 14.36 -1.39
N GLU A 154 13.48 15.15 -0.47
CA GLU A 154 14.89 15.52 -0.48
C GLU A 154 15.84 14.36 -0.18
N THR A 155 15.45 13.43 0.70
CA THR A 155 16.31 12.32 1.14
C THR A 155 16.23 11.07 0.26
N GLY A 156 15.40 11.10 -0.79
CA GLY A 156 15.42 10.10 -1.87
C GLY A 156 14.15 9.25 -1.99
N TYR A 157 13.15 9.43 -1.13
CA TYR A 157 11.80 8.95 -1.43
C TYR A 157 11.23 9.77 -2.58
N ARG A 158 10.66 9.11 -3.58
CA ARG A 158 10.11 9.81 -4.75
C ARG A 158 8.64 10.21 -4.58
N TYR A 159 8.11 10.08 -3.37
CA TYR A 159 6.69 10.26 -3.11
C TYR A 159 6.39 10.71 -1.69
N SER A 160 5.29 11.44 -1.55
CA SER A 160 4.77 11.91 -0.27
C SER A 160 4.23 10.74 0.57
N LEU A 161 4.62 10.68 1.84
CA LEU A 161 4.23 9.61 2.77
C LEU A 161 2.85 9.85 3.37
N PHE A 162 2.50 11.12 3.60
CA PHE A 162 1.24 11.52 4.20
C PHE A 162 0.38 12.29 3.21
N CYS A 163 -0.85 11.80 2.99
CA CYS A 163 -1.83 12.51 2.17
C CYS A 163 -2.34 13.79 2.84
N SER A 164 -2.41 13.79 4.17
CA SER A 164 -2.99 14.86 4.97
C SER A 164 -2.41 14.90 6.38
N GLY A 165 -2.67 15.99 7.11
CA GLY A 165 -2.32 16.10 8.52
C GLY A 165 -3.01 15.05 9.38
N GLU A 166 -4.30 14.78 9.14
CA GLU A 166 -5.03 13.71 9.83
C GLU A 166 -4.40 12.34 9.55
N HIS A 167 -3.99 12.07 8.31
CA HIS A 167 -3.31 10.82 7.97
C HIS A 167 -1.96 10.66 8.70
N CYS A 168 -1.20 11.75 8.87
CA CYS A 168 0.03 11.76 9.65
C CYS A 168 -0.22 11.47 11.14
N MET A 169 -1.25 12.09 11.72
CA MET A 169 -1.64 11.85 13.11
C MET A 169 -2.02 10.39 13.35
N HIS A 170 -2.88 9.83 12.50
CA HIS A 170 -3.32 8.43 12.63
C HIS A 170 -2.15 7.46 12.51
N PHE A 171 -1.25 7.68 11.55
CA PHE A 171 -0.01 6.90 11.45
C PHE A 171 0.81 6.95 12.75
N PHE A 172 1.00 8.13 13.33
CA PHE A 172 1.73 8.27 14.60
C PHE A 172 1.07 7.49 15.73
N VAL A 173 -0.26 7.59 15.86
CA VAL A 173 -1.00 6.82 16.87
C VAL A 173 -0.86 5.32 16.66
N ARG A 174 -1.01 4.85 15.42
CA ARG A 174 -0.98 3.43 15.08
C ARG A 174 0.40 2.81 15.24
N GLU A 175 1.45 3.46 14.75
CA GLU A 175 2.80 2.90 14.69
C GLU A 175 3.65 3.23 15.92
N ILE A 176 3.30 4.26 16.68
CA ILE A 176 4.08 4.71 17.85
C ILE A 176 3.31 4.54 19.15
N VAL A 177 2.11 5.12 19.25
CA VAL A 177 1.35 5.13 20.51
C VAL A 177 0.85 3.74 20.87
N LYS A 178 0.15 3.05 19.95
CA LYS A 178 -0.42 1.72 20.20
C LYS A 178 0.62 0.67 20.63
N PRO A 179 1.80 0.53 19.97
CA PRO A 179 2.81 -0.43 20.43
C PRO A 179 3.36 -0.15 21.84
N ILE A 180 3.39 1.12 22.26
CA ILE A 180 3.84 1.51 23.60
C ILE A 180 2.75 1.23 24.63
N GLU A 181 1.49 1.57 24.34
CA GLU A 181 0.34 1.27 25.21
C GLU A 181 0.17 -0.25 25.43
N CYS A 182 0.31 -1.03 24.37
CA CYS A 182 0.27 -2.49 24.41
C CYS A 182 1.55 -3.13 24.95
N GLN A 183 2.57 -2.34 25.31
CA GLN A 183 3.88 -2.80 25.82
C GLN A 183 4.62 -3.77 24.88
N THR A 184 4.29 -3.76 23.58
CA THR A 184 5.00 -4.57 22.59
C THR A 184 6.30 -3.90 22.17
N TYR A 185 6.33 -2.55 22.17
CA TYR A 185 7.46 -1.72 21.74
C TYR A 185 7.98 -2.10 20.34
N ASP A 186 7.13 -2.71 19.51
CA ASP A 186 7.49 -3.18 18.17
C ASP A 186 7.29 -2.07 17.14
N ILE A 187 8.18 -1.08 17.18
CA ILE A 187 8.20 0.03 16.22
C ILE A 187 9.13 -0.34 15.08
N ARG A 188 8.57 -0.72 13.92
CA ARG A 188 9.34 -1.16 12.75
C ARG A 188 9.65 0.00 11.81
N CYS A 189 10.86 -0.02 11.23
CA CYS A 189 11.24 0.91 10.16
C CYS A 189 12.33 0.28 9.28
N TYR A 190 12.47 0.76 8.04
CA TYR A 190 13.59 0.36 7.17
C TYR A 190 14.86 1.13 7.47
N GLN A 191 15.99 0.44 7.43
CA GLN A 191 17.30 1.04 7.32
C GLN A 191 17.88 0.69 5.94
N GLU A 192 18.37 1.70 5.22
CA GLU A 192 19.07 1.55 3.94
C GLU A 192 18.26 0.73 2.90
N GLY A 193 16.94 0.96 2.87
CA GLY A 193 16.02 0.46 1.85
C GLY A 193 15.70 -1.04 1.87
N SER A 194 16.22 -1.83 2.83
CA SER A 194 15.96 -3.27 2.84
C SER A 194 15.94 -3.93 4.23
N THR A 195 16.62 -3.36 5.22
CA THR A 195 16.71 -4.00 6.54
C THR A 195 15.61 -3.48 7.46
N VAL A 196 14.65 -4.33 7.81
CA VAL A 196 13.66 -4.01 8.85
C VAL A 196 14.35 -4.04 10.21
N VAL A 197 14.30 -2.92 10.93
CA VAL A 197 14.87 -2.79 12.26
C VAL A 197 13.81 -2.31 13.25
N ASN A 198 13.92 -2.75 14.50
CA ASN A 198 13.11 -2.20 15.58
C ASN A 198 13.73 -0.87 16.05
N PHE A 199 13.01 0.22 15.81
CA PHE A 199 13.44 1.59 16.08
C PHE A 199 13.69 1.86 17.56
N TRP A 200 12.87 1.28 18.44
CA TRP A 200 12.87 1.50 19.88
C TRP A 200 14.11 0.92 20.59
N LYS A 201 14.73 -0.12 20.02
CA LYS A 201 15.93 -0.76 20.61
C LYS A 201 17.15 0.17 20.67
N ASN A 202 17.18 1.24 19.88
CA ASN A 202 18.27 2.20 19.87
C ASN A 202 18.03 3.30 20.93
N PRO A 203 18.94 3.54 21.90
CA PRO A 203 18.66 4.46 23.01
C PRO A 203 18.39 5.93 22.59
N PRO A 204 19.14 6.55 21.67
CA PRO A 204 18.78 7.86 21.11
C PRO A 204 17.37 7.91 20.49
N ASN A 205 17.01 6.88 19.71
CA ASN A 205 15.69 6.78 19.11
C ASN A 205 14.59 6.65 20.15
N LYS A 206 14.80 5.82 21.18
CA LYS A 206 13.87 5.67 22.31
C LYS A 206 13.60 7.01 22.98
N ALA A 207 14.63 7.77 23.33
CA ALA A 207 14.48 9.07 23.97
C ALA A 207 13.71 10.07 23.09
N LEU A 208 13.93 10.02 21.77
CA LEU A 208 13.18 10.85 20.82
C LEU A 208 11.70 10.44 20.76
N THR A 209 11.41 9.14 20.70
CA THR A 209 10.04 8.61 20.73
C THR A 209 9.31 8.98 22.02
N GLU A 210 9.96 8.85 23.17
CA GLU A 210 9.40 9.23 24.47
C GLU A 210 9.09 10.74 24.54
N ARG A 211 9.97 11.59 23.97
CA ARG A 211 9.72 13.04 23.89
C ARG A 211 8.52 13.38 23.01
N ALA A 212 8.43 12.76 21.83
CA ALA A 212 7.30 12.94 20.92
C ALA A 212 5.98 12.49 21.57
N LEU A 213 5.99 11.33 22.23
CA LEU A 213 4.84 10.78 22.94
C LEU A 213 4.39 11.69 24.10
N ALA A 214 5.34 12.23 24.87
CA ALA A 214 5.01 13.16 25.95
C ALA A 214 4.32 14.43 25.44
N ASN A 215 4.77 14.98 24.30
CA ASN A 215 4.13 16.14 23.68
C ASN A 215 2.72 15.81 23.19
N TYR A 216 2.55 14.64 22.54
CA TYR A 216 1.24 14.16 22.09
C TYR A 216 0.26 13.97 23.26
N ASN A 217 0.67 13.29 24.33
CA ASN A 217 -0.17 13.02 25.49
C ASN A 217 -0.62 14.32 26.18
N LYS A 218 0.28 15.31 26.29
CA LYS A 218 -0.06 16.62 26.84
C LYS A 218 -1.18 17.31 26.05
N CYS A 219 -1.17 17.18 24.72
CA CYS A 219 -2.25 17.68 23.86
C CYS A 219 -3.55 16.88 24.08
N VAL A 220 -3.50 15.54 24.07
CA VAL A 220 -4.68 14.69 24.26
C VAL A 220 -5.38 14.93 25.61
N GLU A 221 -4.61 15.05 26.69
CA GLU A 221 -5.12 15.35 28.04
C GLU A 221 -5.83 16.71 28.10
N SER A 222 -5.30 17.73 27.41
CA SER A 222 -5.89 19.08 27.40
C SER A 222 -7.21 19.17 26.62
N PHE A 223 -7.38 18.36 25.57
CA PHE A 223 -8.59 18.39 24.73
C PHE A 223 -9.67 17.42 25.18
N GLY A 224 -9.46 16.67 26.27
CA GLY A 224 -10.46 15.89 26.99
C GLY A 224 -11.19 14.79 26.20
N LYS A 225 -10.88 14.59 24.90
CA LYS A 225 -11.61 13.64 24.04
C LYS A 225 -10.97 13.35 22.67
N LEU A 226 -9.65 13.25 22.59
CA LEU A 226 -8.98 12.68 21.39
C LEU A 226 -8.94 11.13 21.41
N SER A 227 -9.47 10.49 22.47
CA SER A 227 -9.50 9.02 22.61
C SER A 227 -10.41 8.29 21.61
N HIS A 228 -11.27 9.00 20.87
CA HIS A 228 -12.17 8.39 19.87
C HIS A 228 -11.63 8.40 18.43
N THR A 229 -10.50 9.05 18.16
CA THR A 229 -9.92 9.06 16.80
C THR A 229 -9.19 7.77 16.45
N ALA A 230 -8.67 7.05 17.44
CA ALA A 230 -8.10 5.70 17.24
C ALA A 230 -9.14 4.67 16.77
N GLU A 231 -10.43 4.92 17.03
CA GLU A 231 -11.59 4.11 16.60
C GLU A 231 -11.94 4.40 15.12
N LYS A 232 -11.66 5.62 14.63
CA LYS A 232 -11.89 6.00 13.22
C LYS A 232 -10.78 5.54 12.27
N ASP A 233 -9.59 5.24 12.79
CA ASP A 233 -8.51 4.66 11.98
C ASP A 233 -8.87 3.24 11.49
N GLU A 234 -9.77 2.56 12.22
CA GLU A 234 -10.45 1.34 11.80
C GLU A 234 -11.29 1.54 10.52
N PHE A 235 -11.69 2.77 10.18
CA PHE A 235 -12.51 3.03 8.99
C PHE A 235 -11.68 2.95 7.70
N ARG A 236 -10.45 3.49 7.66
CA ARG A 236 -9.61 3.42 6.45
C ARG A 236 -8.83 2.12 6.38
N ASP A 237 -8.16 1.73 7.47
CA ASP A 237 -7.46 0.44 7.53
C ASP A 237 -8.44 -0.72 7.48
N GLY A 238 -9.60 -0.63 8.14
CA GLY A 238 -10.63 -1.66 8.03
C GLY A 238 -11.26 -1.74 6.64
N ILE A 239 -11.39 -0.65 5.89
CA ILE A 239 -11.81 -0.71 4.48
C ILE A 239 -10.74 -1.40 3.62
N PHE A 240 -9.47 -1.01 3.74
CA PHE A 240 -8.39 -1.68 3.01
C PHE A 240 -8.23 -3.14 3.40
N GLU A 241 -8.37 -3.48 4.68
CA GLU A 241 -8.33 -4.87 5.17
C GLU A 241 -9.54 -5.67 4.70
N LYS A 242 -10.74 -5.08 4.68
CA LYS A 242 -11.93 -5.70 4.08
C LYS A 242 -11.72 -5.95 2.60
N PHE A 243 -11.25 -4.98 1.83
CA PHE A 243 -10.96 -5.17 0.41
C PHE A 243 -9.87 -6.21 0.20
N HIS A 244 -8.76 -6.13 0.94
CA HIS A 244 -7.68 -7.11 0.88
C HIS A 244 -8.21 -8.52 1.19
N SER A 245 -9.05 -8.68 2.21
CA SER A 245 -9.69 -9.96 2.56
C SER A 245 -10.64 -10.45 1.47
N ILE A 246 -11.47 -9.56 0.91
CA ILE A 246 -12.40 -9.88 -0.19
C ILE A 246 -11.60 -10.34 -1.42
N PHE A 247 -10.56 -9.60 -1.81
CA PHE A 247 -9.74 -9.93 -2.97
C PHE A 247 -8.96 -11.23 -2.75
N LYS A 248 -8.36 -11.43 -1.57
CA LYS A 248 -7.67 -12.68 -1.22
C LYS A 248 -8.61 -13.89 -1.29
N THR A 249 -9.82 -13.75 -0.75
CA THR A 249 -10.85 -14.80 -0.77
C THR A 249 -11.32 -15.08 -2.20
N SER A 250 -11.54 -14.03 -2.98
CA SER A 250 -11.95 -14.13 -4.39
C SER A 250 -10.87 -14.83 -5.22
N LEU A 251 -9.61 -14.45 -5.04
CA LEU A 251 -8.46 -15.08 -5.70
C LEU A 251 -8.38 -16.58 -5.35
N PHE A 252 -8.55 -16.91 -4.07
CA PHE A 252 -8.53 -18.29 -3.59
C PHE A 252 -9.63 -19.15 -4.24
N TYR A 253 -10.87 -18.65 -4.29
CA TYR A 253 -11.97 -19.36 -4.95
C TYR A 253 -11.72 -19.54 -6.44
N LEU A 254 -11.21 -18.51 -7.13
CA LEU A 254 -10.90 -18.60 -8.54
C LEU A 254 -9.81 -19.63 -8.83
N VAL A 255 -8.76 -19.71 -8.00
CA VAL A 255 -7.72 -20.74 -8.12
C VAL A 255 -8.29 -22.15 -7.92
N ILE A 256 -9.19 -22.34 -6.94
CA ILE A 256 -9.86 -23.64 -6.72
C ILE A 256 -10.70 -24.04 -7.92
N ILE A 257 -11.50 -23.12 -8.45
CA ILE A 257 -12.35 -23.37 -9.63
C ILE A 257 -11.48 -23.79 -10.81
N GLU A 258 -10.36 -23.11 -11.02
CA GLU A 258 -9.45 -23.39 -12.13
C GLU A 258 -8.77 -24.76 -12.00
N LEU A 259 -8.27 -25.10 -10.80
CA LEU A 259 -7.70 -26.41 -10.51
C LEU A 259 -8.72 -27.53 -10.70
N GLY A 260 -9.96 -27.32 -10.25
CA GLY A 260 -11.06 -28.27 -10.45
C GLY A 260 -11.35 -28.50 -11.93
N SER A 261 -11.46 -27.42 -12.71
CA SER A 261 -11.66 -27.47 -14.17
C SER A 261 -10.54 -28.24 -14.87
N PHE A 262 -9.29 -27.95 -14.53
CA PHE A 262 -8.12 -28.66 -15.08
C PHE A 262 -8.16 -30.17 -14.80
N MET A 263 -8.42 -30.57 -13.55
CA MET A 263 -8.47 -31.99 -13.16
C MET A 263 -9.58 -32.75 -13.89
N ILE A 264 -10.77 -32.13 -14.04
CA ILE A 264 -11.90 -32.74 -14.77
C ILE A 264 -11.53 -32.98 -16.23
N MET A 265 -10.89 -32.01 -16.89
CA MET A 265 -10.50 -32.17 -18.29
C MET A 265 -9.36 -33.17 -18.49
N MET A 266 -8.38 -33.21 -17.59
CA MET A 266 -7.32 -34.23 -17.62
C MET A 266 -7.89 -35.64 -17.45
N LEU A 267 -8.83 -35.82 -16.51
CA LEU A 267 -9.50 -37.11 -16.32
C LEU A 267 -10.29 -37.52 -17.57
N THR A 268 -11.04 -36.56 -18.15
CA THR A 268 -11.78 -36.77 -19.38
C THR A 268 -10.85 -37.21 -20.50
N PHE A 269 -9.71 -36.53 -20.68
CA PHE A 269 -8.68 -36.90 -21.67
C PHE A 269 -8.16 -38.33 -21.48
N ILE A 270 -7.80 -38.71 -20.26
CA ILE A 270 -7.30 -40.06 -19.96
C ILE A 270 -8.36 -41.13 -20.29
N ILE A 271 -9.61 -40.93 -19.84
CA ILE A 271 -10.71 -41.87 -20.12
C ILE A 271 -10.95 -41.99 -21.64
N SER A 272 -10.89 -40.87 -22.34
CA SER A 272 -11.03 -40.81 -23.79
C SER A 272 -9.93 -41.61 -24.50
N MET A 273 -8.66 -41.39 -24.13
CA MET A 273 -7.52 -42.10 -24.68
C MET A 273 -7.59 -43.62 -24.45
N ILE A 274 -7.99 -44.04 -23.25
CA ILE A 274 -8.22 -45.46 -22.92
C ILE A 274 -9.32 -46.03 -23.82
N SER A 275 -10.45 -45.32 -23.95
CA SER A 275 -11.57 -45.75 -24.78
C SER A 275 -11.16 -45.91 -26.25
N CYS A 276 -10.40 -44.95 -26.80
CA CYS A 276 -9.88 -45.03 -28.16
C CYS A 276 -8.90 -46.18 -28.37
N ALA A 277 -7.98 -46.41 -27.42
CA ALA A 277 -7.06 -47.53 -27.50
C ALA A 277 -7.80 -48.88 -27.52
N ILE A 278 -8.85 -49.00 -26.68
CA ILE A 278 -9.71 -50.18 -26.64
C ILE A 278 -10.44 -50.36 -27.99
N PHE A 279 -11.13 -49.34 -28.49
CA PHE A 279 -11.83 -49.42 -29.78
C PHE A 279 -10.89 -49.74 -30.95
N ASN A 280 -9.71 -49.13 -31.01
CA ASN A 280 -8.71 -49.40 -32.04
C ASN A 280 -8.18 -50.84 -31.96
N SER A 281 -8.02 -51.38 -30.74
CA SER A 281 -7.59 -52.78 -30.56
C SER A 281 -8.62 -53.79 -31.07
N PHE A 282 -9.90 -53.44 -31.10
CA PHE A 282 -10.97 -54.25 -31.70
C PHE A 282 -11.13 -54.03 -33.21
N ALA A 283 -10.63 -52.92 -33.76
CA ALA A 283 -10.78 -52.54 -35.16
C ALA A 283 -9.63 -53.02 -36.07
N THR A 284 -8.49 -53.43 -35.52
CA THR A 284 -7.40 -54.05 -36.30
C THR A 284 -7.77 -55.47 -36.74
N PRO A 285 -7.84 -55.77 -38.06
CA PRO A 285 -8.06 -57.13 -38.55
C PRO A 285 -6.81 -57.99 -38.26
N GLN A 286 -7.03 -59.19 -37.70
CA GLN A 286 -6.00 -60.24 -37.63
C GLN A 286 -5.68 -60.79 -39.02
#